data_AF-A0A1G7SKZ4-F1
#
_entry.id   AF-A0A1G7SKZ4-F1
#
_cell.length_a   1.000
_cell.length_b   1.000
_cell.length_c   1.000
_cell.angle_alpha   90.00
_cell.angle_beta   90.00
_cell.angle_gamma   90.00
#
_symmetry.space_group_name_H-M   'P 1'
#
loop_
_entity.id
_entity.type
_entity.pdbx_description
1 polymer ?
#
loop_
_entity_poly.entity_id
_entity_poly.type
_entity_poly.pdbx_seq_one_letter_code
_entity_poly.pdbx_strand_id
1 'polypeptide(L)'
;MRAALLLVRFAAAVIGDDRYREQWEADVLGAQELGMSPLPVAFGALRAVVVMPSKGVVVAGIGPLGIALKHAQTSRGKVLAIAVVSALFLLGGLALLFA
;
A
#
# COMPACT_ATOMS: atom_id res chain seq x y z
N MET A 1 2.63 -15.61 10.76
CA MET A 1 3.31 -14.28 10.82
C MET A 1 4.14 -14.02 9.55
N ARG A 2 5.26 -13.27 9.62
CA ARG A 2 6.06 -12.72 8.49
C ARG A 2 5.31 -11.75 7.57
N ALA A 3 4.59 -12.22 6.54
CA ALA A 3 4.04 -11.36 5.48
C ALA A 3 3.18 -10.18 5.98
N ALA A 4 2.32 -10.41 6.98
CA ALA A 4 1.49 -9.37 7.60
C ALA A 4 2.34 -8.20 8.18
N LEU A 5 3.46 -8.50 8.85
CA LEU A 5 4.38 -7.49 9.40
C LEU A 5 5.09 -6.71 8.29
N LEU A 6 5.43 -7.35 7.16
CA LEU A 6 6.03 -6.65 6.02
C LEU A 6 5.05 -5.67 5.37
N LEU A 7 3.78 -6.06 5.20
CA LEU A 7 2.73 -5.18 4.67
C LEU A 7 2.47 -3.99 5.62
N VAL A 8 2.44 -4.23 6.93
CA VAL A 8 2.33 -3.17 7.95
C VAL A 8 3.53 -2.22 7.92
N ARG A 9 4.76 -2.73 7.89
CA ARG A 9 5.98 -1.91 7.86
C ARG A 9 6.05 -1.06 6.59
N PHE A 10 5.67 -1.62 5.44
CA PHE A 10 5.51 -0.86 4.20
C PHE A 10 4.45 0.23 4.36
N ALA A 11 3.26 -0.09 4.87
CA ALA A 11 2.19 0.87 5.05
C ALA A 11 2.60 2.06 5.95
N ALA A 12 3.25 1.78 7.09
CA ALA A 12 3.72 2.83 8.01
C ALA A 12 4.86 3.67 7.39
N ALA A 13 5.77 3.06 6.65
CA ALA A 13 6.84 3.77 5.94
C ALA A 13 6.30 4.72 4.84
N VAL A 14 5.16 4.41 4.20
CA VAL A 14 4.51 5.33 3.25
C VAL A 14 3.82 6.50 3.96
N ILE A 15 3.36 6.34 5.21
CA ILE A 15 2.84 7.46 6.03
C ILE A 15 3.97 8.33 6.58
N GLY A 16 5.13 7.73 6.89
CA GLY A 16 6.32 8.45 7.38
C GLY A 16 6.27 8.81 8.87
N ASP A 17 5.53 8.03 9.67
CA ASP A 17 5.39 8.22 11.12
C ASP A 17 5.47 6.85 11.82
N ASP A 18 6.56 6.64 12.57
CA ASP A 18 6.89 5.39 13.27
C ASP A 18 5.81 4.95 14.28
N ARG A 19 4.98 5.87 14.77
CA ARG A 19 3.88 5.53 15.69
C ARG A 19 2.88 4.56 15.04
N TYR A 20 2.61 4.71 13.74
CA TYR A 20 1.74 3.77 13.02
C TYR A 20 2.43 2.42 12.81
N ARG A 21 3.76 2.39 12.67
CA ARG A 21 4.52 1.14 12.58
C ARG A 21 4.36 0.34 13.87
N GLU A 22 4.58 0.97 15.02
CA GLU A 22 4.50 0.32 16.33
C GLU A 22 3.07 -0.13 16.66
N GLN A 23 2.09 0.75 16.45
CA GLN A 23 0.69 0.41 16.69
C GLN A 23 0.22 -0.75 15.81
N TRP A 24 0.49 -0.72 14.50
CA TRP A 24 0.01 -1.77 13.59
C TRP A 24 0.81 -3.08 13.69
N GLU A 25 2.10 -3.04 14.09
CA GLU A 25 2.83 -4.27 14.42
C GLU A 25 2.22 -4.93 15.67
N ALA A 26 1.83 -4.14 16.69
CA ALA A 26 1.11 -4.64 17.86
C ALA A 26 -0.30 -5.17 17.50
N ASP A 27 -1.08 -4.47 16.67
CA ASP A 27 -2.40 -4.94 16.21
C ASP A 27 -2.29 -6.30 15.48
N VAL A 28 -1.24 -6.48 14.66
CA VAL A 28 -0.97 -7.73 13.94
C VAL A 28 -0.52 -8.86 14.88
N LEU A 29 0.27 -8.56 15.91
CA LEU A 29 0.68 -9.53 16.94
C LEU A 29 -0.52 -9.96 17.80
N GLY A 30 -1.28 -9.01 18.34
CA GLY A 30 -2.47 -9.26 19.15
C GLY A 30 -3.55 -10.05 18.40
N ALA A 31 -3.73 -9.80 17.10
CA ALA A 31 -4.60 -10.63 16.27
C ALA A 31 -4.17 -12.11 16.22
N GLN A 32 -2.86 -12.39 16.15
CA GLN A 32 -2.36 -13.77 16.21
C GLN A 32 -2.52 -14.37 17.62
N GLU A 33 -2.27 -13.61 18.68
CA GLU A 33 -2.42 -14.05 20.08
C GLU A 33 -3.88 -14.41 20.41
N LEU A 34 -4.85 -13.69 19.83
CA LEU A 34 -6.28 -13.98 19.89
C LEU A 34 -6.73 -15.12 18.95
N GLY A 35 -5.80 -15.82 18.30
CA GLY A 35 -6.08 -16.92 17.36
C GLY A 35 -6.72 -16.50 16.03
N MET A 36 -6.75 -15.20 15.74
CA MET A 36 -7.32 -14.65 14.51
C MET A 36 -6.28 -14.60 13.37
N SER A 37 -6.75 -14.43 12.14
CA SER A 37 -5.83 -14.17 11.02
C SER A 37 -5.26 -12.75 11.12
N PRO A 38 -3.92 -12.56 11.04
CA PRO A 38 -3.32 -11.23 11.02
C PRO A 38 -3.41 -10.54 9.65
N LEU A 39 -3.82 -11.25 8.59
CA LEU A 39 -3.87 -10.69 7.23
C LEU A 39 -4.92 -9.58 7.05
N PRO A 40 -6.18 -9.71 7.53
CA PRO A 40 -7.16 -8.61 7.48
C PRO A 40 -6.68 -7.33 8.18
N VAL A 41 -5.95 -7.45 9.29
CA VAL A 41 -5.37 -6.30 10.02
C VAL A 41 -4.31 -5.59 9.16
N ALA A 42 -3.40 -6.35 8.55
CA ALA A 42 -2.40 -5.80 7.63
C ALA A 42 -3.02 -5.18 6.37
N PHE A 43 -4.12 -5.73 5.84
CA PHE A 43 -4.90 -5.09 4.78
C PHE A 43 -5.64 -3.82 5.26
N GLY A 44 -6.03 -3.75 6.53
CA GLY A 44 -6.54 -2.54 7.17
C GLY A 44 -5.50 -1.41 7.18
N ALA A 45 -4.26 -1.72 7.58
CA ALA A 45 -3.13 -0.79 7.52
C ALA A 45 -2.85 -0.29 6.08
N LEU A 46 -2.81 -1.18 5.08
CA LEU A 46 -2.69 -0.79 3.67
C LEU A 46 -3.83 0.12 3.20
N ARG A 47 -5.07 -0.15 3.64
CA ARG A 47 -6.23 0.71 3.31
C ARG A 47 -6.12 2.08 3.99
N ALA A 48 -5.55 2.17 5.18
CA ALA A 48 -5.34 3.45 5.87
C ALA A 48 -4.41 4.37 5.07
N VAL A 49 -3.35 3.85 4.43
CA VAL A 49 -2.46 4.63 3.53
C VAL A 49 -3.21 5.34 2.41
N VAL A 50 -4.26 4.71 1.86
CA VAL A 50 -5.06 5.25 0.74
C VAL A 50 -6.07 6.31 1.21
N VAL A 51 -6.47 6.29 2.49
CA VAL A 51 -7.55 7.12 3.04
C VAL A 51 -7.04 8.24 3.94
N MET A 52 -5.89 8.06 4.59
CA MET A 52 -5.29 9.09 5.44
C MET A 52 -4.65 10.20 4.60
N PRO A 53 -5.05 11.48 4.79
CA PRO A 53 -4.35 12.59 4.15
C PRO A 53 -2.95 12.72 4.76
N SER A 54 -1.92 12.35 4.00
CA SER A 54 -0.53 12.51 4.44
C SER A 54 -0.23 13.98 4.78
N LYS A 55 0.56 14.22 5.83
CA LYS A 55 0.88 15.59 6.30
C LYS A 55 1.89 16.34 5.42
N GLY A 56 2.29 15.79 4.27
CA GLY A 56 3.31 16.37 3.39
C GLY A 56 3.08 16.17 1.89
N VAL A 57 2.36 15.13 1.44
CA VAL A 57 2.13 14.89 0.01
C VAL A 57 0.93 15.70 -0.49
N VAL A 58 1.10 17.02 -0.54
CA VAL A 58 0.27 17.93 -1.36
C VAL A 58 0.76 17.93 -2.82
N VAL A 59 1.54 16.92 -3.23
CA VAL A 59 1.51 16.44 -4.62
C VAL A 59 0.15 15.81 -4.83
N ALA A 60 -0.82 16.59 -5.32
CA ALA A 60 -2.13 16.09 -5.73
C ALA A 60 -1.93 14.84 -6.60
N GLY A 61 -2.51 13.70 -6.19
CA GLY A 61 -2.09 12.31 -6.47
C GLY A 61 -2.01 11.88 -7.94
N ILE A 62 -1.18 12.57 -8.70
CA ILE A 62 -1.12 12.66 -10.15
C ILE A 62 0.35 12.97 -10.48
N GLY A 63 1.24 11.98 -10.31
CA GLY A 63 2.62 12.07 -10.78
C GLY A 63 2.69 12.20 -12.32
N PRO A 64 3.88 12.31 -12.93
CA PRO A 64 4.01 12.58 -14.37
C PRO A 64 3.15 11.68 -15.29
N LEU A 65 3.06 10.38 -14.97
CA LEU A 65 2.15 9.44 -15.64
C LEU A 65 0.68 9.84 -15.52
N GLY A 66 0.22 10.22 -14.32
CA GLY A 66 -1.14 10.71 -14.11
C GLY A 66 -1.43 12.01 -14.86
N ILE A 67 -0.44 12.91 -14.96
CA ILE A 67 -0.57 14.16 -15.72
C ILE A 67 -0.75 13.84 -17.21
N ALA A 68 0.09 12.96 -17.75
CA ALA A 68 -0.01 12.49 -19.13
C ALA A 68 -1.35 11.79 -19.41
N LEU A 69 -1.79 10.88 -18.53
CA LEU A 69 -3.07 10.17 -18.67
C LEU A 69 -4.28 11.12 -18.63
N LYS A 70 -4.26 12.13 -17.76
CA LYS A 70 -5.28 13.19 -17.68
C LYS A 70 -5.26 14.08 -18.92
N HIS A 71 -4.09 14.49 -19.40
CA HIS A 71 -3.94 15.31 -20.60
C HIS A 71 -4.44 14.57 -21.85
N ALA A 72 -4.10 13.30 -21.99
CA ALA A 72 -4.56 12.41 -23.06
C ALA A 72 -6.03 11.97 -22.94
N GLN A 73 -6.83 12.53 -22.02
CA GLN A 73 -8.24 12.20 -21.79
C GLN A 73 -8.49 10.68 -21.62
N THR A 74 -7.57 9.99 -20.94
CA THR A 74 -7.59 8.52 -20.85
C THR A 74 -8.80 8.05 -20.05
N SER A 75 -9.62 7.18 -20.63
CA SER A 75 -10.81 6.65 -19.96
C SER A 75 -10.45 5.88 -18.68
N ARG A 76 -11.32 5.97 -17.66
CA ARG A 76 -11.07 5.37 -16.33
C ARG A 76 -10.72 3.87 -16.40
N GLY A 77 -11.35 3.13 -17.33
CA GLY A 77 -11.03 1.71 -17.56
C GLY A 77 -9.60 1.47 -18.08
N LYS A 78 -9.10 2.33 -18.97
CA LYS A 78 -7.70 2.26 -19.44
C LYS A 78 -6.72 2.65 -18.33
N VAL A 79 -7.03 3.67 -17.53
CA VAL A 79 -6.22 4.06 -16.36
C VAL A 79 -6.14 2.90 -15.34
N LEU A 80 -7.27 2.24 -15.06
CA LEU A 80 -7.31 1.08 -14.17
C LEU A 80 -6.51 -0.11 -14.73
N ALA A 81 -6.64 -0.41 -16.03
CA ALA A 81 -5.87 -1.48 -16.67
C ALA A 81 -4.35 -1.23 -16.60
N ILE A 82 -3.91 0.02 -16.84
CA ILE A 82 -2.50 0.41 -16.69
C ILE A 82 -2.05 0.21 -15.24
N ALA A 83 -2.83 0.70 -14.25
CA ALA A 83 -2.48 0.55 -12.84
C ALA A 83 -2.38 -0.92 -12.40
N VAL A 84 -3.30 -1.79 -12.84
CA VAL A 84 -3.28 -3.23 -12.54
C VAL A 84 -2.07 -3.91 -13.20
N VAL A 85 -1.78 -3.62 -14.47
CA VAL A 85 -0.62 -4.20 -15.17
C VAL A 85 0.70 -3.74 -14.53
N SER A 86 0.83 -2.45 -14.19
CA SER A 86 2.00 -1.95 -13.45
C SER A 86 2.16 -2.61 -12.08
N ALA A 87 1.08 -2.81 -11.33
CA ALA A 87 1.12 -3.50 -10.05
C ALA A 87 1.55 -4.97 -10.20
N LEU A 88 1.05 -5.70 -11.21
CA LEU A 88 1.45 -7.07 -11.49
C LEU A 88 2.93 -7.18 -11.90
N PHE A 89 3.44 -6.25 -12.71
CA PHE A 89 4.87 -6.20 -13.05
C PHE A 89 5.75 -5.91 -11.82
N LEU A 90 5.34 -5.00 -10.94
CA LEU A 90 6.06 -4.73 -9.69
C LEU A 90 6.06 -5.94 -8.75
N LEU A 91 4.92 -6.64 -8.61
CA LEU A 91 4.83 -7.85 -7.80
C LEU A 91 5.65 -9.01 -8.39
N GLY A 92 5.66 -9.17 -9.72
CA GLY A 92 6.50 -10.15 -10.41
C GLY A 92 8.00 -9.86 -10.24
N GLY A 93 8.42 -8.60 -10.39
CA GLY A 93 9.80 -8.18 -10.12
C GLY A 93 10.20 -8.36 -8.65
N LEU A 94 9.29 -8.09 -7.72
CA LEU A 94 9.51 -8.32 -6.28
C LEU A 94 9.65 -9.82 -5.97
N ALA A 95 8.86 -10.68 -6.60
CA ALA A 95 8.97 -12.13 -6.46
C ALA A 95 10.31 -12.65 -7.00
N LEU A 96 10.75 -12.17 -8.16
CA LEU A 96 12.06 -12.50 -8.76
C LEU A 96 13.26 -12.00 -7.92
N LEU A 97 13.08 -10.96 -7.10
CA LEU A 97 14.12 -10.45 -6.20
C LEU A 97 14.30 -11.30 -4.93
N PHE A 98 13.35 -12.17 -4.61
CA PHE A 98 13.33 -13.01 -3.41
C PHE A 98 13.18 -14.52 -3.71
N ALA A 99 13.51 -14.95 -4.94
CA ALA A 99 13.49 -16.33 -5.42
C ALA A 99 14.91 -16.91 -5.53
#